data_AF-C2KWU5-F1
#
_entry.id   AF-C2KWU5-F1
#
_cell.length_a   1.000
_cell.length_b   1.000
_cell.length_c   1.000
_cell.angle_alpha   90.00
_cell.angle_beta   90.00
_cell.angle_gamma   90.00
#
_symmetry.space_group_name_H-M   'P 1'
#
loop_
_entity.id
_entity.type
_entity.pdbx_description
1 polymer ?
#
loop_
_entity_poly.entity_id
_entity_poly.type
_entity_poly.pdbx_seq_one_letter_code
_entity_poly.pdbx_strand_id
1 'polypeptide(L)' 'MAGDFSVKEAVSKCFGTGVRNFSLMDIEVLRDSLGKPYVKLYGGAEKIFLEMGGKALHVSISNTKDLVMAYAVLEGEGF' A
#
# COMPACT_ATOMS: atom_id res chain seq x y z
N MET A 1 -0.67 -12.64 6.73
CA MET A 1 0.77 -12.76 6.36
C MET A 1 0.99 -12.58 4.86
N ALA A 2 0.74 -13.58 3.99
CA ALA A 2 1.00 -13.42 2.55
C ALA A 2 0.17 -12.28 1.91
N GLY A 3 -1.13 -12.19 2.25
CA GLY A 3 -2.00 -11.07 1.84
C GLY A 3 -1.45 -9.69 2.18
N ASP A 4 -1.07 -9.49 3.44
CA ASP A 4 -0.61 -8.19 3.93
C ASP A 4 0.75 -7.84 3.33
N PHE A 5 1.64 -8.82 3.17
CA PHE A 5 2.92 -8.63 2.47
C PHE A 5 2.69 -8.21 1.01
N SER A 6 1.81 -8.89 0.27
CA SER A 6 1.48 -8.53 -1.12
C SER A 6 0.94 -7.11 -1.24
N VAL A 7 0.11 -6.64 -0.29
CA VAL A 7 -0.36 -5.25 -0.28
C VAL A 7 0.80 -4.29 -0.05
N LYS A 8 1.65 -4.54 0.95
CA LYS A 8 2.79 -3.65 1.24
C LYS A 8 3.74 -3.53 0.04
N GLU A 9 3.98 -4.63 -0.67
CA GLU A 9 4.73 -4.66 -1.94
C GLU A 9 4.03 -3.94 -3.09
N ALA A 10 2.70 -4.02 -3.20
CA ALA A 10 1.95 -3.29 -4.22
C ALA A 10 2.00 -1.77 -3.96
N VAL A 11 1.85 -1.37 -2.70
CA VAL A 11 1.94 0.04 -2.27
C VAL A 11 3.34 0.61 -2.46
N SER A 12 4.39 -0.14 -2.11
CA SER A 12 5.78 0.31 -2.33
C SER A 12 6.08 0.59 -3.80
N LYS A 13 5.45 -0.16 -4.71
CA LYS A 13 5.57 0.03 -6.16
C LYS A 13 4.81 1.26 -6.66
N CYS A 14 3.68 1.62 -6.05
CA CYS A 14 3.00 2.88 -6.35
C CYS A 14 3.88 4.10 -6.09
N PHE A 15 4.75 4.03 -5.08
CA PHE A 15 5.70 5.10 -4.78
C PHE A 15 6.81 5.25 -5.83
N GLY A 16 7.03 4.25 -6.69
CA GLY A 16 8.08 4.30 -7.72
C GLY A 16 9.52 4.25 -7.20
N THR A 17 9.72 4.22 -5.88
CA THR A 17 11.04 4.23 -5.23
C THR A 17 11.56 2.84 -4.89
N GLY A 18 10.67 1.82 -4.91
CA GLY A 18 10.89 0.53 -4.25
C GLY A 18 10.86 0.69 -2.71
N VAL A 19 11.31 -0.32 -1.96
CA VAL A 19 11.42 -0.20 -0.48
C VAL A 19 12.72 0.53 -0.14
N ARG A 20 12.75 1.84 -0.39
CA ARG A 20 13.89 2.74 -0.09
C ARG A 20 13.34 3.98 0.61
N ASN A 21 14.07 4.47 1.61
CA ASN A 21 13.70 5.62 2.44
C ASN A 21 12.46 5.40 3.34
N PHE A 22 11.90 4.20 3.37
CA PHE A 22 10.87 3.76 4.31
C PHE A 22 10.98 2.24 4.52
N SER A 23 10.31 1.73 5.56
CA SER A 23 10.22 0.30 5.87
C SER A 23 8.86 -0.26 5.47
N LEU A 24 8.76 -1.55 5.15
CA LEU A 24 7.45 -2.21 4.98
C LEU A 24 6.58 -2.13 6.26
N MET A 25 7.19 -1.88 7.43
CA MET A 25 6.45 -1.62 8.68
C MET A 25 5.75 -0.25 8.68
N ASP A 26 6.20 0.69 7.85
CA ASP A 26 5.57 2.00 7.68
C ASP A 26 4.27 1.92 6.86
N ILE A 27 3.96 0.75 6.29
CA ILE A 27 2.70 0.47 5.60
C ILE A 27 1.92 -0.54 6.44
N GLU A 28 0.84 -0.10 7.07
CA GLU A 28 -0.06 -0.96 7.83
C GLU A 28 -1.27 -1.33 6.98
N VAL A 29 -1.61 -2.62 6.92
CA VAL A 29 -2.73 -3.15 6.14
C VAL A 29 -3.85 -3.51 7.11
N LEU A 30 -4.98 -2.85 6.97
CA LEU A 30 -6.15 -2.99 7.83
C LEU A 30 -7.37 -3.38 7.00
N ARG A 31 -8.46 -3.74 7.68
CA ARG A 31 -9.75 -4.08 7.07
C ARG A 31 -10.85 -3.33 7.84
N ASP A 32 -11.85 -2.83 7.14
CA ASP A 32 -13.03 -2.22 7.78
C ASP A 32 -13.99 -3.29 8.34
N SER A 33 -15.13 -2.87 8.88
CA SER A 33 -16.14 -3.78 9.45
C SER A 33 -16.77 -4.73 8.43
N LEU A 34 -16.69 -4.41 7.13
CA LEU A 34 -17.15 -5.26 6.03
C LEU A 34 -16.02 -6.06 5.39
N GLY A 35 -14.79 -5.94 5.90
CA GLY A 35 -13.62 -6.67 5.43
C GLY A 35 -12.89 -6.02 4.25
N LYS A 36 -13.31 -4.82 3.80
CA LYS A 36 -12.62 -4.10 2.71
C LYS A 36 -11.22 -3.70 3.20
N PRO A 37 -10.15 -4.08 2.48
CA PRO A 37 -8.80 -3.70 2.88
C PRO A 37 -8.54 -2.20 2.62
N TYR A 38 -7.77 -1.59 3.51
CA TYR A 38 -7.22 -0.25 3.35
C TYR A 38 -5.82 -0.19 3.98
N VAL A 39 -5.06 0.87 3.71
CA VAL A 39 -3.75 1.07 4.32
C VAL A 39 -3.69 2.33 5.15
N LYS A 40 -2.86 2.29 6.19
CA LYS A 40 -2.35 3.48 6.87
C LYS A 40 -0.86 3.56 6.63
N LEU A 41 -0.39 4.78 6.34
CA LEU A 41 1.01 5.06 6.12
C LEU A 41 1.56 5.78 7.34
N TYR A 42 2.82 5.51 7.66
CA TYR A 42 3.56 6.14 8.73
C TYR A 42 4.95 6.54 8.24
N GLY A 43 5.67 7.33 9.03
CA GLY A 43 7.11 7.55 8.85
C GLY A 43 7.51 7.92 7.42
N GLY A 44 8.45 7.15 6.85
CA GLY A 44 8.96 7.40 5.51
C GLY A 44 7.93 7.20 4.40
N ALA A 45 7.00 6.25 4.56
CA ALA A 45 5.98 5.96 3.56
C ALA A 45 4.93 7.09 3.48
N GLU A 46 4.54 7.63 4.63
CA GLU A 46 3.65 8.80 4.70
C GLU A 46 4.31 10.03 4.08
N LYS A 47 5.59 10.27 4.41
CA LYS A 47 6.36 11.38 3.84
C LYS A 47 6.39 11.32 2.31
N ILE A 48 6.74 10.16 1.74
CA ILE A 48 6.77 9.97 0.29
C ILE A 48 5.39 10.20 -0.33
N PHE A 49 4.34 9.63 0.25
CA PHE A 49 2.96 9.83 -0.21
C PHE A 49 2.58 11.31 -0.28
N LEU A 50 2.92 12.10 0.75
CA LEU A 50 2.66 13.53 0.78
C LEU A 50 3.52 14.32 -0.22
N GLU A 51 4.80 13.99 -0.36
CA GLU A 51 5.72 14.63 -1.32
C GLU A 51 5.28 14.41 -2.78
N MET A 52 4.65 13.28 -3.07
CA MET A 52 4.07 12.95 -4.38
C MET A 52 2.70 13.62 -4.62
N GLY A 53 2.20 14.43 -3.68
CA GLY A 53 0.86 15.01 -3.77
C GLY A 53 -0.24 13.95 -3.71
N GLY A 54 -0.01 12.85 -2.99
CA GLY A 54 -0.96 11.77 -2.79
C GLY A 54 -2.23 12.24 -2.09
N LYS A 55 -3.38 11.84 -2.62
CA LYS A 55 -4.73 12.17 -2.12
C LYS A 55 -5.45 10.95 -1.58
N ALA A 56 -5.30 9.81 -2.25
CA ALA A 56 -5.89 8.56 -1.80
C ALA A 56 -5.03 7.37 -2.19
N LEU A 57 -5.12 6.29 -1.41
CA LEU A 57 -4.50 5.02 -1.74
C LEU A 57 -5.52 3.89 -1.59
N HIS A 58 -5.83 3.26 -2.71
CA HIS A 58 -6.81 2.18 -2.81
C HIS A 58 -6.09 0.85 -2.97
N VAL A 59 -6.51 -0.16 -2.22
CA VAL A 59 -5.93 -1.50 -2.30
C VAL A 59 -7.01 -2.58 -2.45
N SER A 60 -6.65 -3.67 -3.09
CA SER A 60 -7.44 -4.89 -3.14
C SER A 60 -6.54 -6.11 -2.98
N ILE A 61 -7.11 -7.20 -2.49
CA ILE A 61 -6.40 -8.47 -2.26
C ILE A 61 -7.25 -9.60 -2.81
N SER A 62 -6.65 -10.45 -3.64
CA SER A 62 -7.19 -11.75 -4.00
C SER A 62 -6.28 -12.84 -3.44
N ASN A 63 -6.84 -13.74 -2.65
CA ASN A 63 -6.09 -14.78 -1.94
C ASN A 63 -6.73 -16.13 -2.22
N THR A 64 -6.02 -16.97 -2.98
CA THR A 64 -6.37 -18.37 -3.22
C THR A 64 -5.45 -19.28 -2.40
N LYS A 65 -5.62 -20.60 -2.53
CA LYS A 65 -4.74 -21.56 -1.87
C LYS A 65 -3.27 -21.43 -2.30
N ASP A 66 -3.05 -21.14 -3.59
CA ASP A 66 -1.72 -21.23 -4.22
C ASP A 66 -1.14 -19.86 -4.59
N LEU A 67 -1.97 -18.81 -4.61
CA LEU A 67 -1.58 -17.49 -5.07
C LEU A 67 -2.23 -16.36 -4.26
N VAL A 68 -1.41 -15.36 -3.95
CA VAL A 68 -1.86 -14.07 -3.43
C VAL A 68 -1.52 -12.99 -4.44
N MET A 69 -2.52 -12.20 -4.82
CA MET A 69 -2.35 -11.01 -5.64
C MET A 69 -2.89 -9.80 -4.88
N ALA A 70 -2.21 -8.67 -5.01
CA ALA A 70 -2.68 -7.40 -4.50
C ALA A 70 -2.54 -6.32 -5.58
N TYR A 71 -3.50 -5.41 -5.61
CA TYR A 71 -3.45 -4.21 -6.43
C TYR A 71 -3.41 -3.00 -5.51
N ALA A 72 -2.69 -1.97 -5.94
CA ALA A 72 -2.65 -0.66 -5.30
C ALA A 72 -2.79 0.43 -6.37
N VAL A 73 -3.60 1.45 -6.06
CA VAL A 73 -3.78 2.64 -6.87
C VAL A 73 -3.55 3.84 -5.96
N LEU A 74 -2.59 4.68 -6.33
CA LEU A 74 -2.33 5.96 -5.68
C LEU A 74 -2.92 7.06 -6.56
N GLU A 75 -3.86 7.81 -6.01
CA GLU A 75 -4.41 9.02 -6.62
C GLU A 75 -3.65 10.24 -6.10
N GLY A 76 -3.32 11.19 -6.96
CA GLY A 76 -2.56 12.39 -6.61
C GLY A 76 -2.55 13.41 -7.73
N GLU A 77 -1.77 14.49 -7.58
CA GLU A 77 -1.71 15.58 -8.58
C GLU A 77 -0.90 15.25 -9.85
N GLY A 78 -0.37 14.03 -9.94
CA GLY A 78 0.55 13.65 -11.02
C GLY A 78 1.94 14.25 -10.79
N PHE A 79 2.98 13.53 -11.22
CA PHE A 79 4.36 14.03 -11.18
C PHE A 79 4.61 15.04 -12.29
#